data_AF-A0A7G6W1E9-F1
#
_entry.id   AF-A0A7G6W1E9-F1
#
_cell.length_a   1.000
_cell.length_b   1.000
_cell.length_c   1.000
_cell.angle_alpha   90.00
_cell.angle_beta   90.00
_cell.angle_gamma   90.00
#
_symmetry.space_group_name_H-M   'P 1'
#
loop_
_entity.id
_entity.type
_entity.pdbx_description
1 polymer ?
#
loop_
_entity_poly.entity_id
_entity_poly.type
_entity_poly.pdbx_seq_one_letter_code
_entity_poly.pdbx_strand_id
1 'polypeptide(L)'
;MQPIPEDFVLASRAVPKGSAPVLALRRSPVTGLVFEALTVRYDAERSRNHWRRLDGSSVCDDGYDVLAWREAPDLLAYRSPASASRA
;
A
#
# COMPACT_ATOMS: atom_id res chain seq x y z
N MET A 1 -20.73 -3.96 -6.25
CA MET A 1 -19.31 -3.79 -5.85
C MET A 1 -18.89 -5.07 -5.16
N GLN A 2 -17.78 -5.71 -5.56
CA GLN A 2 -17.28 -6.85 -4.80
C GLN A 2 -16.76 -6.39 -3.42
N PRO A 3 -16.88 -7.23 -2.38
CA PRO A 3 -16.41 -6.89 -1.04
C PRO A 3 -14.89 -6.76 -1.01
N ILE A 4 -14.39 -5.87 -0.14
CA ILE A 4 -12.97 -5.83 0.23
C ILE A 4 -12.64 -7.14 0.99
N PRO A 5 -11.52 -7.81 0.69
CA PRO A 5 -11.11 -9.01 1.42
C PRO A 5 -10.98 -8.74 2.93
N GLU A 6 -11.36 -9.71 3.76
CA GLU A 6 -11.51 -9.53 5.22
C GLU A 6 -10.20 -9.21 5.95
N ASP A 7 -9.06 -9.62 5.38
CA ASP A 7 -7.72 -9.36 5.90
C ASP A 7 -7.21 -7.93 5.60
N PHE A 8 -8.00 -7.13 4.88
CA PHE A 8 -7.71 -5.73 4.62
C PHE A 8 -8.53 -4.79 5.51
N VAL A 9 -7.84 -3.80 6.06
CA VAL A 9 -8.40 -2.70 6.82
C VAL A 9 -8.81 -1.58 5.86
N LEU A 10 -10.07 -1.13 5.94
CA LEU A 10 -10.54 0.00 5.16
C LEU A 10 -9.74 1.27 5.51
N ALA A 11 -9.23 1.96 4.49
CA ALA A 11 -8.44 3.18 4.67
C ALA A 11 -9.24 4.33 5.30
N SER A 12 -10.57 4.29 5.18
CA SER A 12 -11.49 5.23 5.84
C SER A 12 -11.70 4.93 7.33
N ARG A 13 -11.35 3.74 7.80
CA ARG A 13 -11.50 3.32 9.22
C ARG A 13 -10.22 3.51 10.01
N ALA A 14 -9.09 3.18 9.41
CA ALA A 14 -7.78 3.29 10.04
C ALA A 14 -6.67 3.41 8.99
N VAL A 15 -5.53 3.92 9.43
CA VAL A 15 -4.31 4.06 8.62
C VAL A 15 -3.16 3.29 9.27
N PRO A 16 -2.12 2.91 8.52
CA PRO A 16 -0.95 2.22 9.06
C PRO A 16 -0.30 3.01 10.18
N LYS A 17 0.19 2.30 11.20
CA LYS A 17 1.00 2.91 12.26
C LYS A 17 2.44 3.00 11.78
N GLY A 18 2.93 4.22 11.56
CA GLY A 18 4.29 4.48 11.10
C GLY A 18 4.44 4.50 9.58
N SER A 19 5.69 4.42 9.11
CA SER A 19 6.06 4.62 7.69
C SER A 19 6.43 3.33 6.96
N ALA A 20 6.18 2.16 7.57
CA ALA A 20 6.44 0.87 6.94
C ALA A 20 5.59 0.69 5.68
N PRO A 21 6.14 0.10 4.60
CA PRO A 21 5.34 -0.30 3.44
C PRO A 21 4.22 -1.27 3.81
N VAL A 22 3.06 -1.10 3.18
CA VAL A 22 1.90 -1.99 3.28
C VAL A 22 1.43 -2.42 1.89
N LEU A 23 0.66 -3.50 1.84
CA LEU A 23 -0.09 -3.86 0.64
C LEU A 23 -1.42 -3.11 0.67
N ALA A 24 -1.72 -2.34 -0.37
CA ALA A 24 -2.95 -1.57 -0.50
C ALA A 24 -3.78 -2.03 -1.69
N LEU A 25 -5.10 -1.91 -1.57
CA LEU A 25 -6.05 -2.11 -2.65
C LEU A 25 -6.61 -0.77 -3.10
N ARG A 26 -6.71 -0.59 -4.40
CA ARG A 26 -7.51 0.47 -5.03
C ARG A 26 -8.42 -0.11 -6.10
N ARG A 27 -9.38 0.69 -6.57
CA ARG A 27 -10.20 0.30 -7.73
C ARG A 27 -9.29 0.17 -8.95
N SER A 28 -9.40 -0.95 -9.67
CA SER A 28 -8.61 -1.13 -10.89
C SER A 28 -9.18 -0.26 -12.02
N PRO A 29 -8.33 0.43 -12.80
CA PRO A 29 -8.73 1.07 -14.05
C PRO A 29 -8.92 0.07 -15.21
N VAL A 30 -8.48 -1.18 -15.03
CA VAL A 30 -8.47 -2.20 -16.08
C VAL A 30 -9.78 -2.99 -16.06
N THR A 31 -10.42 -3.10 -17.23
CA THR A 31 -11.62 -3.92 -17.40
C THR A 31 -11.35 -5.38 -17.03
N GLY A 32 -12.22 -5.96 -16.19
CA GLY A 32 -12.12 -7.36 -15.76
C GLY A 32 -11.40 -7.57 -14.43
N LEU A 33 -10.75 -6.54 -13.88
CA LEU A 33 -10.21 -6.55 -12.53
C LEU A 33 -11.02 -5.61 -11.64
N VAL A 34 -11.39 -6.07 -10.44
CA VAL A 34 -12.11 -5.21 -9.49
C VAL A 34 -11.12 -4.32 -8.74
N PHE A 35 -10.05 -4.93 -8.25
CA PHE A 35 -9.03 -4.26 -7.45
C PHE A 35 -7.66 -4.43 -8.08
N GLU A 36 -6.83 -3.41 -7.92
CA GLU A 36 -5.38 -3.47 -8.14
C GLU A 36 -4.71 -3.44 -6.77
N ALA A 37 -3.70 -4.30 -6.59
CA ALA A 37 -2.88 -4.33 -5.38
C ALA A 37 -1.55 -3.60 -5.60
N LEU A 38 -1.20 -2.72 -4.67
CA LEU A 38 -0.03 -1.84 -4.74
C LEU A 38 0.80 -1.97 -3.46
N THR A 39 2.11 -1.76 -3.56
CA THR A 39 2.95 -1.53 -2.36
C THR A 39 3.09 -0.04 -2.13
N VAL A 40 2.63 0.44 -0.97
CA VAL A 40 2.54 1.88 -0.66
C VAL A 40 2.97 2.15 0.78
N ARG A 41 3.19 3.43 1.11
CA ARG A 41 3.39 3.93 2.48
C ARG A 41 2.34 4.99 2.79
N TYR A 42 2.00 5.12 4.06
CA TYR A 42 1.21 6.25 4.57
C TYR A 42 2.15 7.31 5.13
N ASP A 43 2.02 8.54 4.64
CA ASP A 43 2.81 9.71 5.06
C ASP A 43 1.90 10.75 5.71
N ALA A 44 1.89 10.76 7.05
CA ALA A 44 1.04 11.63 7.85
C ALA A 44 1.38 13.12 7.71
N GLU A 45 2.61 13.45 7.33
CA GLU A 45 3.11 14.84 7.25
C GLU A 45 2.64 15.55 5.97
N ARG A 46 1.99 14.84 5.05
CA ARG A 46 1.53 15.40 3.78
C ARG A 46 0.15 16.03 3.91
N SER A 47 0.00 17.26 3.43
CA SER A 47 -1.28 17.97 3.46
C SER A 47 -2.33 17.44 2.48
N ARG A 48 -1.89 16.75 1.41
CA ARG A 48 -2.76 16.17 0.38
C ARG A 48 -2.27 14.78 0.01
N ASN A 49 -3.22 13.85 -0.07
CA ASN A 49 -3.03 12.46 -0.47
C ASN A 49 -1.92 11.78 0.34
N HIS A 50 -2.21 11.29 1.54
CA HIS A 50 -1.18 10.71 2.41
C HIS A 50 -0.53 9.44 1.86
N TRP A 51 -1.19 8.75 0.93
CA TRP A 51 -0.70 7.51 0.35
C TRP A 51 0.37 7.76 -0.71
N ARG A 52 1.52 7.12 -0.53
CA ARG A 52 2.71 7.26 -1.38
C ARG A 52 3.14 5.93 -1.95
N ARG A 53 3.55 5.95 -3.22
CA ARG A 53 4.33 4.85 -3.80
C ARG A 53 5.71 4.80 -3.14
N LEU A 54 6.44 3.71 -3.36
CA LEU A 54 7.76 3.51 -2.73
C LEU A 54 8.81 4.54 -3.17
N ASP A 55 8.64 5.14 -4.35
CA ASP A 55 9.47 6.23 -4.88
C ASP A 55 9.10 7.62 -4.30
N GLY A 56 8.08 7.69 -3.44
CA GLY A 56 7.61 8.93 -2.84
C GLY A 56 6.59 9.71 -3.68
N SER A 57 6.22 9.22 -4.87
CA SER A 57 5.13 9.81 -5.65
C SER A 57 3.76 9.52 -5.02
N SER A 58 2.77 10.34 -5.34
CA SER A 58 1.41 10.17 -4.81
C SER A 58 0.71 9.00 -5.48
N VAL A 59 0.00 8.19 -4.69
CA VAL A 59 -0.83 7.11 -5.25
C VAL A 59 -1.99 7.67 -6.06
N CYS A 60 -2.52 8.82 -5.67
CA CYS A 60 -3.72 9.42 -6.28
C CYS A 60 -3.43 10.26 -7.54
N ASP A 61 -2.17 10.38 -7.99
CA ASP A 61 -1.85 11.17 -9.19
C ASP A 61 -2.44 10.58 -10.47
N ASP A 62 -2.82 9.30 -10.44
CA ASP A 62 -3.57 8.63 -11.52
C ASP A 62 -5.09 8.60 -11.30
N GLY A 63 -5.60 9.30 -10.27
CA GLY A 63 -7.02 9.50 -10.01
C GLY A 63 -7.70 8.40 -9.19
N TYR A 64 -6.95 7.43 -8.65
CA TYR A 64 -7.53 6.32 -7.88
C TYR A 64 -7.01 6.27 -6.44
N ASP A 65 -7.93 6.44 -5.49
CA ASP A 65 -7.64 6.39 -4.06
C ASP A 65 -7.40 4.96 -3.54
N VAL A 66 -6.58 4.86 -2.49
CA VAL A 66 -6.44 3.65 -1.69
C VAL A 66 -7.74 3.41 -0.91
N LEU A 67 -8.34 2.23 -1.12
CA LEU A 67 -9.59 1.81 -0.49
C LEU A 67 -9.34 1.05 0.81
N ALA A 68 -8.34 0.16 0.81
CA ALA A 68 -8.01 -0.67 1.94
C ALA A 68 -6.54 -1.05 1.94
N TRP A 69 -6.01 -1.48 3.08
CA TRP A 69 -4.62 -1.87 3.25
C TRP A 69 -4.46 -3.02 4.23
N ARG A 70 -3.36 -3.74 4.15
CA ARG A 70 -2.94 -4.71 5.16
C ARG A 70 -1.44 -4.65 5.35
N GLU A 71 -0.99 -4.93 6.57
CA GLU A 71 0.42 -5.23 6.79
C GLU A 71 0.78 -6.50 6.01
N ALA A 72 1.99 -6.54 5.46
CA ALA A 72 2.48 -7.70 4.72
C ALA A 72 3.98 -7.93 5.04
N PRO A 73 4.34 -8.10 6.32
CA PRO A 73 5.74 -8.21 6.74
C PRO A 73 6.47 -9.35 6.03
N ASP A 74 5.82 -10.48 5.78
CA ASP A 74 6.44 -11.63 5.09
C ASP A 74 6.73 -11.36 3.61
N LEU A 75 6.02 -10.41 2.99
CA LEU A 75 6.20 -10.03 1.59
C LEU A 75 7.11 -8.81 1.43
N LEU A 76 7.03 -7.88 2.38
CA LEU A 76 7.66 -6.56 2.32
C LEU A 76 8.84 -6.42 3.30
N ALA A 77 9.27 -7.52 3.93
CA ALA A 77 10.46 -7.55 4.76
C ALA A 77 11.66 -7.05 3.97
N TYR A 78 12.23 -5.94 4.44
CA TYR A 78 13.47 -5.44 3.90
C TYR A 78 14.60 -6.42 4.25
N ARG A 79 15.01 -7.24 3.28
CA ARG A 79 16.24 -8.00 3.40
C ARG A 79 17.39 -7.02 3.21
N SER A 80 18.00 -6.60 4.31
CA SER A 80 19.26 -5.85 4.24
C SER A 80 20.27 -6.69 3.44
N PRO A 81 20.94 -6.14 2.42
CA PRO A 81 21.94 -6.88 1.64
C PRO A 81 23.14 -7.36 2.48
N ALA A 82 23.25 -6.96 3.75
CA ALA A 82 24.37 -7.24 4.64
C ALA A 82 24.44 -8.68 5.21
N SER A 83 23.79 -9.67 4.60
CA SER A 83 23.93 -11.09 5.03
C SER A 83 24.34 -12.05 3.92
N ALA A 84 24.62 -11.56 2.71
CA ALA A 84 25.21 -12.35 1.63
C ALA A 84 26.73 -12.14 1.54
N SER A 85 27.46 -12.40 2.62
CA SER A 85 28.91 -12.61 2.56
C SER A 85 29.38 -13.40 3.76
N ARG A 86 29.29 -14.73 3.64
CA ARG A 86 30.19 -15.71 4.26
C ARG A 86 29.98 -17.05 3.58
N ALA A 87 30.74 -17.27 2.52
CA ALA A 87 31.18 -18.58 2.05
C ALA A 87 32.59 -18.38 1.48
#